data_AF-A0A2I0NVY1-F1
#
_entry.id   AF-A0A2I0NVY1-F1
#
_cell.length_a   1.000
_cell.length_b   1.000
_cell.length_c   1.000
_cell.angle_alpha   90.00
_cell.angle_beta   90.00
_cell.angle_gamma   90.00
#
_symmetry.space_group_name_H-M   'P 1'
#
loop_
_entity.id
_entity.type
_entity.pdbx_description
1 polymer ?
#
loop_
_entity_poly.entity_id
_entity_poly.type
_entity_poly.pdbx_seq_one_letter_code
_entity_poly.pdbx_strand_id
1 'polypeptide(L)'
;MTLSYAAGITAPDGEDDDAREAFVQNGGVVDVIVKKKLQWGDDRMIIHESDTMEFKKSLSLIDPALKSICGFLNHHGGIISFGRANSGAIVGVDPTDHSLRKLSQQITSRIKPETSPDIHVLEEQGKSLIVIAVPEGMNKPYFLDGIAYMRVGTENRVMPPDELKRMILNAYAIPWDDQPCRGGDLDDIDA
;
A
#
# COMPACT_ATOMS: atom_id res chain seq x y z
N MET A 1 -2.41 45.03 -17.75
CA MET A 1 -1.71 44.95 -16.45
C MET A 1 -1.30 43.49 -16.28
N THR A 2 -0.02 43.24 -16.46
CA THR A 2 0.61 41.91 -16.50
C THR A 2 0.84 41.41 -15.08
N LEU A 3 0.52 40.14 -14.80
CA LEU A 3 1.29 39.33 -13.86
C LEU A 3 1.53 37.96 -14.50
N SER A 4 2.81 37.72 -14.75
CA SER A 4 3.44 36.51 -15.27
C SER A 4 3.66 35.54 -14.12
N TYR A 5 3.42 34.26 -14.33
CA TYR A 5 4.15 33.18 -13.65
C TYR A 5 4.41 32.08 -14.69
N ALA A 6 5.67 31.95 -15.06
CA ALA A 6 6.16 31.00 -16.05
C ALA A 6 7.23 30.08 -15.45
N ALA A 7 7.12 28.81 -15.84
CA ALA A 7 8.16 27.82 -16.12
C ALA A 7 8.92 27.12 -14.97
N GLY A 8 8.98 25.78 -15.08
CA GLY A 8 10.05 25.00 -14.47
C GLY A 8 9.88 23.48 -14.28
N ILE A 9 9.17 22.73 -15.15
CA ILE A 9 9.25 21.25 -15.14
C ILE A 9 9.66 20.79 -16.54
N THR A 10 10.95 20.54 -16.72
CA THR A 10 11.51 19.98 -17.95
C THR A 10 11.41 18.45 -17.88
N ALA A 11 10.70 17.85 -18.84
CA ALA A 11 10.69 16.41 -19.07
C ALA A 11 12.09 15.91 -19.48
N PRO A 12 12.47 14.65 -19.20
CA PRO A 12 13.58 14.02 -19.90
C PRO A 12 13.23 13.93 -21.39
N ASP A 13 14.09 14.49 -22.23
CA ASP A 13 13.93 14.48 -23.68
C ASP A 13 14.08 13.06 -24.24
N GLY A 14 13.09 12.64 -25.01
CA GLY A 14 13.20 11.53 -25.95
C GLY A 14 12.45 10.26 -25.56
N GLU A 15 11.45 9.94 -26.39
CA GLU A 15 10.74 8.67 -26.59
C GLU A 15 9.44 8.41 -25.81
N ASP A 16 8.39 8.21 -26.63
CA ASP A 16 7.03 7.69 -26.39
C ASP A 16 5.95 8.60 -25.78
N ASP A 17 5.22 9.27 -26.68
CA ASP A 17 3.90 9.91 -26.43
C ASP A 17 2.86 8.92 -25.85
N ASP A 18 3.01 7.61 -26.12
CA ASP A 18 2.17 6.55 -25.55
C ASP A 18 2.37 6.41 -24.02
N ALA A 19 3.56 6.75 -23.49
CA ALA A 19 3.83 6.73 -22.05
C ALA A 19 3.17 7.92 -21.32
N ARG A 20 2.96 9.04 -22.03
CA ARG A 20 2.31 10.25 -21.48
C ARG A 20 0.80 10.04 -21.28
N GLU A 21 0.13 9.38 -22.22
CA GLU A 21 -1.31 9.08 -22.09
C GLU A 21 -1.59 8.05 -20.98
N ALA A 22 -0.74 7.02 -20.83
CA ALA A 22 -0.85 6.04 -19.76
C ALA A 22 -0.65 6.67 -18.35
N PHE A 23 0.25 7.65 -18.24
CA PHE A 23 0.50 8.39 -16.99
C PHE A 23 -0.68 9.28 -16.59
N VAL A 24 -1.37 9.90 -17.55
CA VAL A 24 -2.55 10.75 -17.31
C VAL A 24 -3.79 9.91 -16.98
N GLN A 25 -4.01 8.77 -17.67
CA GLN A 25 -5.20 7.94 -17.46
C GLN A 25 -5.20 7.19 -16.12
N ASN A 26 -4.05 6.73 -15.62
CA ASN A 26 -3.95 6.05 -14.33
C ASN A 26 -3.40 6.92 -13.19
N GLY A 27 -2.47 7.85 -13.47
CA GLY A 27 -1.84 8.68 -12.46
C GLY A 27 -2.77 9.73 -11.86
N GLY A 28 -3.67 10.34 -12.64
CA GLY A 28 -4.59 11.37 -12.13
C GLY A 28 -5.64 10.82 -11.17
N VAL A 29 -6.14 9.60 -11.39
CA VAL A 29 -7.16 8.97 -10.53
C VAL A 29 -6.57 8.53 -9.20
N VAL A 30 -5.38 7.92 -9.23
CA VAL A 30 -4.75 7.47 -7.98
C VAL A 30 -4.24 8.65 -7.16
N ASP A 31 -3.74 9.70 -7.81
CA ASP A 31 -3.37 10.94 -7.13
C ASP A 31 -4.59 11.57 -6.45
N VAL A 32 -5.79 11.54 -7.06
CA VAL A 32 -7.04 11.98 -6.42
C VAL A 32 -7.47 11.06 -5.26
N ILE A 33 -7.34 9.74 -5.39
CA ILE A 33 -7.71 8.79 -4.31
C ILE A 33 -6.76 8.91 -3.13
N VAL A 34 -5.46 8.99 -3.38
CA VAL A 34 -4.42 9.19 -2.36
C VAL A 34 -4.60 10.55 -1.72
N LYS A 35 -4.80 11.63 -2.48
CA LYS A 35 -5.11 12.97 -1.96
C LYS A 35 -6.41 13.02 -1.16
N LYS A 36 -7.46 12.30 -1.57
CA LYS A 36 -8.75 12.26 -0.86
C LYS A 36 -8.69 11.42 0.41
N LYS A 37 -7.97 10.29 0.40
CA LYS A 37 -7.75 9.41 1.56
C LYS A 37 -6.78 10.00 2.57
N LEU A 38 -5.80 10.79 2.10
CA LEU A 38 -4.88 11.59 2.92
C LEU A 38 -5.40 13.00 3.23
N GLN A 39 -6.57 13.39 2.73
CA GLN A 39 -7.18 14.73 2.90
C GLN A 39 -6.19 15.87 2.59
N TRP A 40 -5.48 15.73 1.48
CA TRP A 40 -4.42 16.61 1.00
C TRP A 40 -4.98 17.95 0.52
N GLY A 41 -4.47 19.07 1.05
CA GLY A 41 -4.84 20.43 0.65
C GLY A 41 -5.62 21.25 1.69
N ASP A 42 -5.89 20.70 2.88
CA ASP A 42 -6.44 21.46 3.99
C ASP A 42 -5.31 21.90 4.95
N ASP A 43 -5.09 23.20 5.10
CA ASP A 43 -3.92 23.84 5.71
C ASP A 43 -3.75 23.57 7.23
N ARG A 44 -4.51 22.62 7.81
CA ARG A 44 -4.59 22.37 9.26
C ARG A 44 -4.85 20.92 9.68
N MET A 45 -4.35 19.91 8.96
CA MET A 45 -4.38 18.54 9.47
C MET A 45 -3.04 18.11 10.08
N ILE A 46 -3.06 17.81 11.38
CA ILE A 46 -1.97 17.12 12.08
C ILE A 46 -2.00 15.66 11.63
N ILE A 47 -1.27 15.33 10.57
CA ILE A 47 -1.13 13.93 10.14
C ILE A 47 -0.17 13.25 11.11
N HIS A 48 -0.67 12.29 11.89
CA HIS A 48 0.08 11.47 12.83
C HIS A 48 0.07 10.00 12.38
N GLU A 49 0.99 9.19 12.92
CA GLU A 49 0.95 7.74 12.72
C GLU A 49 -0.34 7.18 13.34
N SER A 50 -0.96 6.22 12.64
CA SER A 50 -2.20 5.58 13.06
C SER A 50 -2.16 4.09 12.77
N ASP A 51 -3.27 3.41 13.03
CA ASP A 51 -3.49 2.02 12.62
C ASP A 51 -3.51 1.82 11.09
N THR A 52 -3.59 2.90 10.32
CA THR A 52 -3.71 2.93 8.87
C THR A 52 -2.69 3.86 8.21
N MET A 53 -1.84 4.54 8.99
CA MET A 53 -0.82 5.48 8.52
C MET A 53 0.54 5.19 9.16
N GLU A 54 1.57 5.02 8.34
CA GLU A 54 2.94 4.77 8.77
C GLU A 54 3.89 5.81 8.16
N PHE A 55 4.80 6.36 8.97
CA PHE A 55 5.83 7.29 8.50
C PHE A 55 7.22 6.69 8.53
N LYS A 56 8.00 7.01 7.50
CA LYS A 56 9.41 6.63 7.38
C LYS A 56 10.19 7.83 6.88
N LYS A 57 11.21 8.26 7.63
CA LYS A 57 12.04 9.41 7.24
C LYS A 57 12.83 9.19 5.94
N SER A 58 13.14 7.94 5.60
CA SER A 58 14.04 7.60 4.48
C SER A 58 13.83 6.16 3.98
N LEU A 59 14.23 5.91 2.73
CA LEU A 59 14.20 4.58 2.11
C LEU A 59 15.13 3.55 2.79
N SER A 60 16.09 3.98 3.60
CA SER A 60 16.88 3.07 4.43
C SER A 60 16.06 2.33 5.48
N LEU A 61 14.83 2.79 5.77
CA LEU A 61 13.89 2.11 6.66
C LEU A 61 12.93 1.17 5.90
N ILE A 62 13.40 0.58 4.81
CA ILE A 62 12.60 -0.35 4.00
C ILE A 62 12.19 -1.60 4.78
N ASP A 63 13.05 -2.19 5.61
CA ASP A 63 12.71 -3.39 6.38
C ASP A 63 11.56 -3.14 7.38
N PRO A 64 11.58 -2.07 8.21
CA PRO A 64 10.41 -1.66 8.99
C PRO A 64 9.17 -1.36 8.14
N ALA A 65 9.34 -0.78 6.95
CA ALA A 65 8.22 -0.51 6.05
C ALA A 65 7.59 -1.81 5.54
N LEU A 66 8.39 -2.81 5.14
CA LEU A 66 7.89 -4.12 4.71
C LEU A 66 7.08 -4.82 5.81
N LYS A 67 7.51 -4.71 7.07
CA LYS A 67 6.71 -5.21 8.22
C LYS A 67 5.37 -4.51 8.31
N SER A 68 5.34 -3.20 8.06
CA SER A 68 4.11 -2.41 8.03
C SER A 68 3.21 -2.80 6.86
N ILE A 69 3.76 -3.03 5.66
CA ILE A 69 3.00 -3.53 4.50
C ILE A 69 2.37 -4.87 4.82
N CYS A 70 3.13 -5.83 5.36
CA CYS A 70 2.62 -7.13 5.77
C CYS A 70 1.51 -7.00 6.84
N GLY A 71 1.72 -6.14 7.84
CA GLY A 71 0.72 -5.83 8.87
C GLY A 71 -0.57 -5.23 8.30
N PHE A 72 -0.46 -4.30 7.35
CA PHE A 72 -1.60 -3.67 6.69
C PHE A 72 -2.38 -4.65 5.80
N LEU A 73 -1.68 -5.48 5.03
CA LEU A 73 -2.30 -6.53 4.22
C LEU A 73 -3.10 -7.51 5.08
N ASN A 74 -2.60 -7.84 6.27
CA ASN A 74 -3.31 -8.72 7.22
C ASN A 74 -4.42 -8.00 8.02
N HIS A 75 -4.51 -6.68 7.93
CA HIS A 75 -5.48 -5.86 8.65
C HIS A 75 -6.41 -5.12 7.67
N HIS A 76 -6.63 -3.81 7.82
CA HIS A 76 -7.59 -3.01 7.04
C HIS A 76 -6.92 -2.20 5.90
N GLY A 77 -5.73 -2.64 5.47
CA GLY A 77 -4.87 -1.84 4.62
C GLY A 77 -4.30 -0.62 5.34
N GLY A 78 -3.69 0.29 4.58
CA GLY A 78 -3.08 1.48 5.12
C GLY A 78 -2.24 2.23 4.08
N ILE A 79 -1.53 3.25 4.55
CA ILE A 79 -0.65 4.08 3.74
C ILE A 79 0.70 4.17 4.45
N ILE A 80 1.78 4.03 3.67
CA ILE A 80 3.14 4.30 4.13
C ILE A 80 3.64 5.53 3.39
N SER A 81 4.17 6.51 4.12
CA SER A 81 4.80 7.69 3.52
C SER A 81 6.29 7.74 3.90
N PHE A 82 7.14 7.65 2.89
CA PHE A 82 8.58 7.90 2.99
C PHE A 82 8.88 9.38 2.76
N GLY A 83 9.87 9.88 3.51
CA GLY A 83 10.24 11.30 3.55
C GLY A 83 9.52 12.08 4.64
N ARG A 84 8.84 11.39 5.57
CA ARG A 84 8.19 12.01 6.73
C ARG A 84 8.74 11.43 8.03
N ALA A 85 9.04 12.30 8.99
CA ALA A 85 9.40 11.88 10.34
C ALA A 85 8.15 11.43 11.11
N ASN A 86 8.33 10.66 12.18
CA ASN A 86 7.22 10.20 13.03
C ASN A 86 6.44 11.37 13.66
N SER A 87 7.05 12.55 13.79
CA SER A 87 6.39 13.78 14.22
C SER A 87 5.45 14.38 13.17
N GLY A 88 5.43 13.84 11.96
CA GLY A 88 4.76 14.42 10.80
C GLY A 88 5.61 15.45 10.04
N ALA A 89 6.82 15.77 10.50
CA ALA A 89 7.68 16.73 9.80
C ALA A 89 8.15 16.18 8.44
N ILE A 90 8.07 17.00 7.39
CA ILE A 90 8.49 16.65 6.04
C ILE A 90 10.01 16.77 5.94
N VAL A 91 10.67 15.62 5.81
CA VAL A 91 12.12 15.50 5.63
C VAL A 91 12.47 15.55 4.14
N GLY A 92 11.68 14.85 3.32
CA GLY A 92 11.94 14.63 1.89
C GLY A 92 12.78 13.39 1.64
N VAL A 93 12.59 12.79 0.48
CA VAL A 93 13.45 11.75 -0.11
C VAL A 93 13.76 12.14 -1.54
N ASP A 94 14.78 11.51 -2.12
CA ASP A 94 15.14 11.67 -3.53
C ASP A 94 14.72 10.40 -4.30
N PRO A 95 13.50 10.36 -4.84
CA PRO A 95 13.00 9.21 -5.58
C PRO A 95 13.69 9.12 -6.95
N THR A 96 14.40 8.02 -7.17
CA THR A 96 14.90 7.63 -8.50
C THR A 96 14.14 6.42 -9.02
N ASP A 97 14.07 6.24 -10.34
CA ASP A 97 13.47 5.03 -10.94
C ASP A 97 14.05 3.74 -10.37
N HIS A 98 15.37 3.72 -10.15
CA HIS A 98 16.04 2.59 -9.52
C HIS A 98 15.53 2.34 -8.10
N SER A 99 15.32 3.39 -7.30
CA SER A 99 14.81 3.25 -5.93
C SER A 99 13.37 2.73 -5.88
N LEU A 100 12.51 3.19 -6.78
CA LEU A 100 11.11 2.75 -6.88
C LEU A 100 11.02 1.29 -7.34
N ARG A 101 11.79 0.92 -8.37
CA ARG A 101 11.90 -0.48 -8.83
C ARG A 101 12.42 -1.39 -7.73
N LYS A 102 13.47 -0.98 -7.02
CA LYS A 102 14.02 -1.74 -5.90
C LYS A 102 12.99 -1.93 -4.78
N LEU A 103 12.24 -0.88 -4.45
CA LEU A 103 11.17 -0.95 -3.45
C LEU A 103 10.07 -1.95 -3.87
N SER A 104 9.57 -1.85 -5.10
CA SER A 104 8.59 -2.79 -5.66
C SER A 104 9.10 -4.24 -5.62
N GLN A 105 10.34 -4.49 -6.06
CA GLN A 105 10.96 -5.81 -6.03
C GLN A 105 11.10 -6.36 -4.61
N GLN A 106 11.47 -5.53 -3.63
CA GLN A 106 11.58 -5.94 -2.23
C GLN A 106 10.22 -6.37 -1.67
N ILE A 107 9.14 -5.69 -2.06
CA ILE A 107 7.77 -6.04 -1.66
C ILE A 107 7.37 -7.40 -2.26
N THR A 108 7.46 -7.55 -3.58
CA THR A 108 6.98 -8.73 -4.29
C THR A 108 7.80 -9.99 -4.01
N SER A 109 9.11 -9.85 -3.79
CA SER A 109 10.00 -10.98 -3.52
C SER A 109 9.88 -11.52 -2.09
N ARG A 110 9.63 -10.64 -1.10
CA ARG A 110 9.69 -11.00 0.33
C ARG A 110 8.32 -11.18 0.98
N ILE A 111 7.28 -10.57 0.42
CA ILE A 111 5.91 -10.72 0.91
C ILE A 111 5.18 -11.79 0.09
N LYS A 112 4.61 -12.78 0.79
CA LYS A 112 3.83 -13.87 0.21
C LYS A 112 2.48 -14.01 0.93
N PRO A 113 1.34 -14.26 0.25
CA PRO A 113 1.17 -14.32 -1.21
C PRO A 113 1.62 -13.05 -1.93
N GLU A 114 1.94 -13.16 -3.21
CA GLU A 114 2.44 -12.03 -3.99
C GLU A 114 1.42 -10.89 -4.00
N THR A 115 1.93 -9.67 -3.88
CA THR A 115 1.14 -8.44 -3.79
C THR A 115 1.91 -7.30 -4.45
N SER A 116 1.18 -6.43 -5.13
CA SER A 116 1.73 -5.25 -5.78
C SER A 116 0.96 -4.01 -5.29
N PRO A 117 1.35 -3.44 -4.14
CA PRO A 117 0.79 -2.18 -3.67
C PRO A 117 1.06 -1.03 -4.64
N ASP A 118 0.20 -0.02 -4.64
CA ASP A 118 0.37 1.15 -5.50
C ASP A 118 1.42 2.09 -4.89
N ILE A 119 2.45 2.43 -5.68
CA ILE A 119 3.56 3.31 -5.27
C ILE A 119 3.47 4.62 -6.06
N HIS A 120 3.45 5.74 -5.35
CA HIS A 120 3.36 7.08 -5.89
C HIS A 120 4.51 7.95 -5.40
N VAL A 121 4.89 8.91 -6.24
CA VAL A 121 5.77 10.02 -5.84
C VAL A 121 4.92 11.27 -5.76
N LEU A 122 4.96 11.94 -4.61
CA LEU A 122 4.27 13.20 -4.36
C LEU A 122 5.29 14.30 -4.05
N GLU A 123 4.92 15.55 -4.28
CA GLU A 123 5.71 16.70 -3.86
C GLU A 123 4.94 17.53 -2.83
N GLU A 124 5.57 17.81 -1.69
CA GLU A 124 5.00 18.58 -0.58
C GLU A 124 6.06 19.54 -0.05
N GLN A 125 5.74 20.83 0.04
CA GLN A 125 6.67 21.87 0.52
C GLN A 125 8.03 21.86 -0.23
N GLY A 126 8.02 21.61 -1.54
CA GLY A 126 9.22 21.54 -2.38
C GLY A 126 10.11 20.32 -2.11
N LYS A 127 9.56 19.28 -1.47
CA LYS A 127 10.26 18.03 -1.17
C LYS A 127 9.46 16.85 -1.70
N SER A 128 10.15 15.89 -2.29
CA SER A 128 9.52 14.66 -2.78
C SER A 128 9.29 13.66 -1.64
N LEU A 129 8.17 12.95 -1.72
CA LEU A 129 7.73 11.89 -0.82
C LEU A 129 7.38 10.65 -1.66
N ILE A 130 7.64 9.46 -1.13
CA ILE A 130 7.16 8.21 -1.75
C ILE A 130 6.02 7.69 -0.90
N VAL A 131 4.84 7.54 -1.49
CA VAL A 131 3.64 7.06 -0.82
C VAL A 131 3.26 5.70 -1.36
N ILE A 132 3.06 4.74 -0.46
CA ILE A 132 2.62 3.39 -0.79
C ILE A 132 1.21 3.21 -0.25
N ALA A 133 0.25 2.99 -1.13
CA ALA A 133 -1.11 2.61 -0.75
C ALA A 133 -1.19 1.08 -0.69
N VAL A 134 -1.45 0.57 0.52
CA VAL A 134 -1.56 -0.86 0.78
C VAL A 134 -3.03 -1.21 0.96
N PRO A 135 -3.65 -2.00 0.07
CA PRO A 135 -5.02 -2.44 0.28
C PRO A 135 -5.11 -3.44 1.43
N GLU A 136 -6.33 -3.68 1.91
CA GLU A 136 -6.61 -4.88 2.70
C GLU A 136 -6.36 -6.10 1.82
N GLY A 137 -5.61 -7.07 2.34
CA GLY A 137 -5.23 -8.26 1.60
C GLY A 137 -6.42 -9.19 1.38
N MET A 138 -6.56 -9.69 0.15
CA MET A 138 -7.63 -10.64 -0.20
C MET A 138 -7.27 -12.09 0.16
N ASN A 139 -5.97 -12.42 0.14
CA ASN A 139 -5.46 -13.78 0.35
C ASN A 139 -4.75 -13.90 1.71
N LYS A 140 -5.41 -13.45 2.78
CA LYS A 140 -4.86 -13.53 4.14
C LYS A 140 -4.69 -15.00 4.58
N PRO A 141 -3.65 -15.33 5.35
CA PRO A 141 -2.59 -14.45 5.85
C PRO A 141 -1.47 -14.18 4.83
N TYR A 142 -0.91 -12.98 4.90
CA TYR A 142 0.34 -12.56 4.26
C TYR A 142 1.51 -12.71 5.24
N PHE A 143 2.68 -13.00 4.70
CA PHE A 143 3.93 -13.29 5.40
C PHE A 143 5.05 -12.46 4.80
N LEU A 144 5.90 -11.88 5.64
CA LEU A 144 7.17 -11.29 5.25
C LEU A 144 8.29 -12.25 5.65
N ASP A 145 9.03 -12.77 4.67
CA ASP A 145 10.11 -13.75 4.89
C ASP A 145 9.66 -14.94 5.78
N GLY A 146 8.43 -15.40 5.58
CA GLY A 146 7.83 -16.52 6.33
C GLY A 146 7.20 -16.13 7.69
N ILE A 147 7.24 -14.86 8.08
CA ILE A 147 6.68 -14.38 9.36
C ILE A 147 5.41 -13.57 9.08
N ALA A 148 4.28 -13.96 9.66
CA ALA A 148 3.04 -13.19 9.62
C ALA A 148 3.10 -12.04 10.63
N TYR A 149 2.86 -10.82 10.17
CA TYR A 149 2.74 -9.64 11.02
C TYR A 149 1.29 -9.18 11.07
N MET A 150 0.87 -8.63 12.21
CA MET A 150 -0.42 -7.97 12.39
C MET A 150 -0.23 -6.58 12.97
N ARG A 151 -1.09 -5.65 12.56
CA ARG A 151 -1.13 -4.29 13.09
C ARG A 151 -1.88 -4.27 14.42
N VAL A 152 -1.33 -3.61 15.44
CA VAL A 152 -2.00 -3.34 16.72
C VAL A 152 -1.71 -1.89 17.10
N GLY A 153 -2.69 -1.00 16.92
CA GLY A 153 -2.46 0.44 17.00
C GLY A 153 -1.42 0.86 15.96
N THR A 154 -0.35 1.54 16.39
CA THR A 154 0.75 1.98 15.51
C THR A 154 1.89 0.96 15.39
N GLU A 155 1.78 -0.20 16.05
CA GLU A 155 2.84 -1.22 16.05
C GLU A 155 2.52 -2.38 15.11
N ASN A 156 3.59 -2.97 14.54
CA ASN A 156 3.50 -4.24 13.81
C ASN A 156 4.08 -5.35 14.69
N ARG A 157 3.23 -6.29 15.11
CA ARG A 157 3.62 -7.42 15.97
C ARG A 157 3.62 -8.71 15.17
N VAL A 158 4.44 -9.67 15.59
CA VAL A 158 4.33 -11.03 15.06
C VAL A 158 2.96 -11.58 15.44
N MET A 159 2.25 -12.13 14.46
CA MET A 159 0.92 -12.69 14.66
C MET A 159 1.03 -13.90 15.61
N PRO A 160 0.29 -13.90 16.73
CA PRO A 160 0.27 -15.06 17.63
C PRO A 160 -0.23 -16.32 16.91
N PRO A 161 0.22 -17.52 17.29
CA PRO A 161 -0.18 -18.76 16.64
C PRO A 161 -1.69 -18.98 16.58
N ASP A 162 -2.42 -18.64 17.63
CA ASP A 162 -3.89 -18.79 17.69
C ASP A 162 -4.60 -17.85 16.71
N GLU A 163 -4.11 -16.61 16.58
CA GLU A 163 -4.65 -15.62 15.65
C GLU A 163 -4.36 -16.04 14.21
N LEU A 164 -3.14 -16.51 13.93
CA LEU A 164 -2.77 -17.04 12.62
C LEU A 164 -3.64 -18.25 12.25
N LYS A 165 -3.83 -19.18 13.18
CA LYS A 165 -4.70 -20.35 12.99
C LYS A 165 -6.13 -19.91 12.65
N ARG A 166 -6.68 -18.93 13.39
CA ARG A 166 -8.02 -18.39 13.13
C ARG A 166 -8.11 -17.78 11.74
N MET A 167 -7.13 -16.97 11.35
CA MET A 167 -7.08 -16.33 10.03
C MET A 167 -7.04 -17.35 8.89
N ILE A 168 -6.23 -18.40 9.02
CA ILE A 168 -6.17 -19.49 8.05
C ILE A 168 -7.51 -20.21 7.95
N LEU A 169 -8.11 -20.60 9.08
CA LEU A 169 -9.40 -21.30 9.07
C LEU A 169 -10.51 -20.45 8.44
N ASN A 170 -10.54 -19.14 8.72
CA ASN A 170 -11.50 -18.22 8.11
C ASN A 170 -11.29 -18.09 6.60
N ALA A 171 -10.05 -18.10 6.12
CA ALA A 171 -9.76 -18.05 4.69
C ALA A 171 -10.23 -19.32 3.94
N TYR A 172 -10.24 -20.48 4.60
CA TYR A 172 -10.72 -21.75 4.04
C TYR A 172 -12.16 -22.10 4.41
N ALA A 173 -12.85 -21.24 5.18
CA ALA A 173 -14.24 -21.45 5.55
C ALA A 173 -15.15 -21.20 4.33
N ILE A 174 -15.12 -22.13 3.38
CA ILE A 174 -16.24 -22.36 2.47
C ILE A 174 -17.37 -22.89 3.38
N PRO A 175 -18.54 -22.23 3.47
CA PRO A 175 -19.67 -22.82 4.17
C PRO A 175 -19.93 -24.21 3.60
N TRP A 176 -20.03 -25.22 4.46
CA TRP A 176 -20.30 -26.59 4.03
C TRP A 176 -21.59 -26.65 3.18
N ASP A 177 -22.54 -25.75 3.47
CA ASP A 177 -23.82 -25.59 2.77
C ASP A 177 -23.71 -25.00 1.36
N ASP A 178 -22.62 -24.31 1.01
CA ASP A 178 -22.39 -23.71 -0.32
C ASP A 178 -21.53 -24.60 -1.23
N GLN A 179 -21.10 -25.77 -0.76
CA GLN A 179 -20.40 -26.72 -1.61
C GLN A 179 -21.43 -27.55 -2.41
N PRO A 180 -21.40 -27.51 -3.76
CA PRO A 180 -22.23 -28.42 -4.54
C PRO A 180 -21.85 -29.86 -4.20
N CYS A 181 -22.82 -30.65 -3.73
CA CYS A 181 -22.65 -32.07 -3.52
C CYS A 181 -22.25 -32.73 -4.85
N ARG A 182 -21.00 -33.19 -4.95
CA ARG A 182 -20.56 -33.91 -6.15
C ARG A 182 -21.18 -35.31 -6.14
N GLY A 183 -22.18 -35.50 -6.98
CA GLY A 183 -22.85 -36.79 -7.16
C GLY A 183 -24.17 -36.94 -6.44
N GLY A 184 -24.71 -35.87 -5.83
CA GLY A 184 -26.11 -35.84 -5.43
C GLY A 184 -26.96 -35.49 -6.65
N ASP A 185 -27.82 -36.41 -7.06
CA ASP A 185 -28.87 -36.15 -8.04
C ASP A 185 -30.18 -35.82 -7.29
N LEU A 186 -31.16 -35.24 -7.97
CA LEU A 186 -32.48 -34.98 -7.39
C LEU A 186 -33.17 -36.26 -6.88
N ASP A 187 -32.77 -37.40 -7.41
CA ASP A 187 -33.27 -38.74 -7.05
C ASP A 187 -32.77 -39.22 -5.67
N ASP A 188 -31.79 -38.55 -5.06
CA ASP A 188 -31.26 -38.89 -3.72
C ASP A 188 -32.02 -38.20 -2.57
N ILE A 189 -33.03 -37.39 -2.88
CA ILE A 189 -33.80 -36.62 -1.89
C ILE A 189 -35.11 -37.37 -1.58
N ASP A 190 -35.17 -37.99 -0.41
CA ASP A 190 -36.42 -38.57 0.13
C ASP A 190 -37.45 -37.46 0.43
N ALA A 191 -38.73 -37.75 0.14
CA ALA A 191 -39.87 -36.84 0.35
C ALA A 191 -40.39 -36.81 1.80
#